data_AF-A0A4S8KXS9-F1
#
_entry.id   AF-A0A4S8KXS9-F1
#
_cell.length_a   1.000
_cell.length_b   1.000
_cell.length_c   1.000
_cell.angle_alpha   90.00
_cell.angle_beta   90.00
_cell.angle_gamma   90.00
#
_symmetry.space_group_name_H-M   'P 1'
#
loop_
_entity.id
_entity.type
_entity.pdbx_description
1 polymer ?
#
loop_
_entity_poly.entity_id
_entity_poly.type
_entity_poly.pdbx_seq_one_letter_code
_entity_poly.pdbx_strand_id
1 'polypeptide(L)'
;MRRTKFSNKLGVSAKTVRRRLRENGLDFKFTDITDEELDEIVREYRSTHTTSGINYIMGYLRTKDIRVQRVRVIDSVRRVDGLGRVVRNTTTFIRREYSVSRPHALWHVDGHHKLILWGFVIHGIVEGYSRTVSGYCTTPIT
;
A
#
# COMPACT_ATOMS: atom_id res chain seq x y z
N MET A 1 -16.26 1.30 2.82
CA MET A 1 -16.13 1.28 4.30
C MET A 1 -15.83 -0.14 4.79
N ARG A 2 -14.89 -0.35 5.73
CA ARG A 2 -14.68 -1.69 6.33
C ARG A 2 -15.92 -2.09 7.13
N ARG A 3 -16.42 -3.32 6.97
CA ARG A 3 -17.63 -3.84 7.64
C ARG A 3 -17.61 -3.67 9.16
N THR A 4 -16.42 -3.79 9.76
CA THR A 4 -16.19 -3.58 11.19
C THR A 4 -16.43 -2.14 11.64
N LYS A 5 -16.08 -1.14 10.81
CA LYS A 5 -16.40 0.26 11.10
C LYS A 5 -17.90 0.53 11.01
N PHE A 6 -18.60 -0.13 10.08
CA PHE A 6 -20.05 -0.02 9.95
C PHE A 6 -20.79 -0.69 11.11
N SER A 7 -20.35 -1.88 11.51
CA SER A 7 -20.92 -2.59 12.66
C SER A 7 -20.75 -1.81 13.95
N ASN A 8 -19.58 -1.22 14.17
CA ASN A 8 -19.31 -0.41 15.36
C ASN A 8 -20.15 0.88 15.39
N LYS A 9 -20.33 1.56 14.25
CA LYS A 9 -21.20 2.74 14.15
C LYS A 9 -22.67 2.41 14.42
N LEU A 10 -23.12 1.22 14.01
CA LEU A 10 -24.51 0.78 14.17
C LEU A 10 -24.77 0.07 15.51
N GLY A 11 -23.75 -0.14 16.35
CA GLY A 11 -23.89 -0.86 17.62
C GLY A 11 -24.29 -2.34 17.48
N VAL A 12 -24.07 -2.94 16.31
CA VAL A 12 -24.46 -4.33 16.03
C VAL A 12 -23.25 -5.23 15.77
N SER A 13 -23.41 -6.54 15.96
CA SER A 13 -22.35 -7.48 15.61
C SER A 13 -22.04 -7.44 14.10
N ALA A 14 -20.78 -7.65 13.74
CA ALA A 14 -20.38 -7.81 12.33
C ALA A 14 -21.07 -9.00 11.64
N LYS A 15 -21.56 -9.98 12.42
CA LYS A 15 -22.35 -11.11 11.92
C LYS A 15 -23.75 -10.66 11.49
N THR A 16 -24.39 -9.78 12.27
CA THR A 16 -25.69 -9.17 11.94
C THR A 16 -25.61 -8.36 10.66
N VAL A 17 -24.58 -7.52 10.52
CA VAL A 17 -24.35 -6.75 9.29
C VAL A 17 -24.19 -7.66 8.07
N ARG A 18 -23.36 -8.72 8.17
CA ARG A 18 -23.19 -9.69 7.06
C ARG A 18 -24.50 -10.38 6.69
N ARG A 19 -25.27 -10.83 7.68
CA ARG A 19 -26.55 -11.49 7.47
C ARG A 19 -27.52 -10.57 6.72
N ARG A 20 -27.69 -9.34 7.20
CA ARG A 20 -28.58 -8.33 6.59
C ARG A 20 -28.17 -7.97 5.17
N LEU A 21 -26.87 -7.78 4.91
CA LEU A 21 -26.38 -7.51 3.56
C LEU A 21 -26.70 -8.67 2.61
N ARG A 22 -26.50 -9.91 3.04
CA ARG A 22 -26.86 -11.09 2.23
C ARG A 22 -28.37 -11.22 2.01
N GLU A 23 -29.19 -11.00 3.04
CA GLU A 23 -30.67 -10.99 2.93
C GLU A 23 -31.16 -9.95 1.91
N ASN A 24 -30.44 -8.82 1.76
CA ASN A 24 -30.77 -7.77 0.80
C ASN A 24 -30.02 -7.92 -0.55
N GLY A 25 -29.37 -9.06 -0.81
CA GLY A 25 -28.64 -9.28 -2.07
C GLY A 25 -27.36 -8.44 -2.23
N LEU A 26 -26.98 -7.67 -1.21
CA LEU A 26 -25.77 -6.84 -1.18
C LEU A 26 -24.56 -7.70 -0.81
N ASP A 27 -24.23 -8.65 -1.68
CA ASP A 27 -23.03 -9.44 -1.55
C ASP A 27 -21.86 -8.80 -2.29
N PHE A 28 -20.69 -8.88 -1.68
CA PHE A 28 -19.48 -8.26 -2.17
C PHE A 28 -18.74 -9.21 -3.11
N LYS A 29 -19.44 -9.68 -4.14
CA LYS A 29 -18.89 -10.58 -5.14
C LYS A 29 -17.79 -9.87 -5.94
N PHE A 30 -16.90 -10.66 -6.52
CA PHE A 30 -15.98 -10.13 -7.52
C PHE A 30 -16.77 -9.86 -8.79
N THR A 31 -16.41 -8.81 -9.50
CA THR A 31 -16.95 -8.50 -10.81
C THR A 31 -16.59 -9.63 -11.76
N ASP A 32 -17.56 -10.09 -12.54
CA ASP A 32 -17.31 -11.02 -13.63
C ASP A 32 -16.71 -10.23 -14.80
N ILE A 33 -15.39 -10.23 -14.86
CA ILE A 33 -14.59 -9.54 -15.87
C ILE A 33 -13.57 -10.53 -16.38
N THR A 34 -13.35 -10.56 -17.69
CA THR A 34 -12.35 -11.41 -18.34
C THR A 34 -10.93 -10.93 -18.02
N ASP A 35 -9.93 -11.77 -18.26
CA ASP A 35 -8.53 -11.37 -18.07
C ASP A 35 -8.11 -10.35 -19.14
N GLU A 36 -8.69 -10.43 -20.34
CA GLU A 36 -8.44 -9.54 -21.47
C GLU A 36 -8.96 -8.12 -21.20
N GLU A 37 -10.20 -7.98 -20.72
CA GLU A 37 -10.78 -6.68 -20.34
C GLU A 37 -10.00 -6.06 -19.18
N LEU A 38 -9.59 -6.88 -18.21
CA LEU A 38 -8.76 -6.43 -17.10
C LEU A 38 -7.41 -5.90 -17.58
N ASP A 39 -6.77 -6.61 -18.51
CA ASP A 39 -5.48 -6.22 -19.08
C ASP A 39 -5.57 -4.92 -19.88
N GLU A 40 -6.69 -4.68 -20.58
CA GLU A 40 -6.95 -3.42 -21.28
C GLU A 40 -7.06 -2.23 -20.32
N ILE A 41 -7.84 -2.38 -19.24
CA ILE A 41 -7.98 -1.33 -18.21
C ILE A 41 -6.63 -1.07 -17.52
N VAL A 42 -5.85 -2.11 -17.23
CA VAL A 42 -4.53 -1.97 -16.61
C VAL A 42 -3.54 -1.29 -17.56
N ARG A 43 -3.64 -1.56 -18.87
CA ARG A 43 -2.81 -0.90 -19.91
C ARG A 43 -3.17 0.58 -20.06
N GLU A 44 -4.46 0.92 -20.07
CA GLU A 44 -4.96 2.30 -20.05
C GLU A 44 -4.44 3.05 -18.82
N TYR A 45 -4.54 2.44 -17.64
CA TYR A 45 -4.07 3.06 -16.40
C TYR A 45 -2.55 3.29 -16.41
N ARG A 46 -1.78 2.33 -16.91
CA ARG A 46 -0.31 2.44 -16.97
C ARG A 46 0.21 3.44 -17.98
N SER A 47 -0.52 3.72 -19.07
CA SER A 47 -0.10 4.72 -20.07
C SER A 47 -0.03 6.13 -19.46
N THR A 48 -0.88 6.40 -18.48
CA THR A 48 -0.93 7.67 -17.73
C THR A 48 -0.13 7.62 -16.43
N HIS A 49 0.10 6.43 -15.86
CA HIS A 49 0.75 6.26 -14.55
C HIS A 49 1.83 5.15 -14.56
N THR A 50 2.99 5.47 -15.14
CA THR A 50 4.07 4.50 -15.42
C THR A 50 4.73 3.88 -14.19
N THR A 51 4.70 4.56 -13.04
CA THR A 51 5.37 4.16 -11.77
C THR A 51 4.41 3.64 -10.70
N SER A 52 3.10 3.64 -10.97
CA SER A 52 2.10 3.25 -9.97
C SER A 52 2.20 1.78 -9.56
N GLY A 53 2.24 1.55 -8.24
CA GLY A 53 2.21 0.22 -7.66
C GLY A 53 0.84 -0.45 -7.70
N ILE A 54 0.80 -1.77 -7.46
CA ILE A 54 -0.42 -2.60 -7.49
C ILE A 54 -1.56 -2.03 -6.63
N ASN A 55 -1.25 -1.40 -5.49
CA ASN A 55 -2.28 -0.83 -4.62
C ASN A 55 -3.03 0.34 -5.26
N TYR A 56 -2.36 1.13 -6.10
CA TYR A 56 -3.00 2.22 -6.85
C TYR A 56 -3.89 1.67 -7.96
N ILE A 57 -3.44 0.65 -8.68
CA ILE A 57 -4.25 -0.05 -9.70
C ILE A 57 -5.51 -0.64 -9.07
N MET A 58 -5.37 -1.33 -7.94
CA MET A 58 -6.52 -1.85 -7.16
C MET A 58 -7.46 -0.75 -6.68
N GLY A 59 -6.94 0.44 -6.38
CA GLY A 59 -7.73 1.62 -6.03
C GLY A 59 -8.51 2.15 -7.23
N TYR A 60 -7.87 2.26 -8.38
CA TYR A 60 -8.47 2.70 -9.64
C TYR A 60 -9.57 1.77 -10.13
N LEU A 61 -9.37 0.45 -10.06
CA LEU A 61 -10.43 -0.51 -10.40
C LEU A 61 -11.68 -0.29 -9.52
N ARG A 62 -11.49 0.04 -8.24
CA ARG A 62 -12.61 0.35 -7.33
C ARG A 62 -13.31 1.65 -7.66
N THR A 63 -12.65 2.64 -8.26
CA THR A 63 -13.35 3.87 -8.71
C THR A 63 -14.22 3.61 -9.93
N LYS A 64 -13.92 2.56 -10.72
CA LYS A 64 -14.80 2.05 -11.79
C LYS A 64 -15.84 1.03 -11.30
N ASP A 65 -16.00 0.86 -9.98
CA ASP A 65 -16.83 -0.18 -9.35
C ASP A 65 -16.45 -1.64 -9.72
N ILE A 66 -15.22 -1.83 -10.20
CA ILE A 66 -14.69 -3.14 -10.56
C ILE A 66 -13.93 -3.72 -9.36
N ARG A 67 -14.37 -4.89 -8.92
CA ARG A 67 -13.76 -5.60 -7.80
C ARG A 67 -13.18 -6.93 -8.28
N VAL A 68 -11.85 -7.02 -8.30
CA VAL A 68 -11.12 -8.23 -8.74
C VAL A 68 -10.28 -8.79 -7.60
N GLN A 69 -9.98 -10.09 -7.64
CA GLN A 69 -8.98 -10.68 -6.76
C GLN A 69 -7.62 -10.02 -6.98
N ARG A 70 -6.87 -9.79 -5.89
CA ARG A 70 -5.50 -9.21 -5.97
C ARG A 70 -4.58 -10.04 -6.86
N VAL A 71 -4.71 -11.36 -6.84
CA VAL A 71 -3.87 -12.28 -7.64
C VAL A 71 -4.08 -12.02 -9.14
N ARG A 72 -5.32 -11.92 -9.61
CA ARG A 72 -5.61 -11.59 -11.02
C ARG A 72 -5.05 -10.23 -11.45
N VAL A 73 -5.08 -9.22 -10.57
CA VAL A 73 -4.46 -7.92 -10.88
C VAL A 73 -2.93 -8.01 -10.94
N ILE A 74 -2.30 -8.84 -10.11
CA ILE A 74 -0.86 -9.11 -10.20
C ILE A 74 -0.54 -9.80 -11.53
N ASP A 75 -1.32 -10.79 -11.93
CA ASP A 75 -1.09 -11.53 -13.17
C ASP A 75 -1.35 -10.66 -14.40
N SER A 76 -2.39 -9.84 -14.38
CA SER A 76 -2.65 -8.81 -15.38
C SER A 76 -1.48 -7.84 -15.55
N VAL A 77 -0.96 -7.31 -14.44
CA VAL A 77 0.23 -6.44 -14.47
C VAL A 77 1.45 -7.17 -15.03
N ARG A 78 1.61 -8.48 -14.77
CA ARG A 78 2.71 -9.28 -15.33
C ARG A 78 2.56 -9.47 -16.84
N ARG A 79 1.35 -9.69 -17.35
CA ARG A 79 1.07 -9.80 -18.78
C ARG A 79 1.25 -8.47 -19.51
N VAL A 80 0.81 -7.37 -18.90
CA VAL A 80 0.90 -6.01 -19.49
C VAL A 80 2.31 -5.42 -19.42
N ASP A 81 3.05 -5.63 -18.32
CA ASP A 81 4.35 -4.96 -18.03
C ASP A 81 5.52 -5.96 -17.88
N GLY A 82 5.51 -7.05 -18.66
CA GLY A 82 6.54 -8.09 -18.61
C GLY A 82 7.98 -7.55 -18.75
N LEU A 83 8.16 -6.54 -19.60
CA LEU A 83 9.46 -5.89 -19.86
C LEU A 83 9.83 -4.82 -18.80
N GLY A 84 8.88 -4.02 -18.31
CA GLY A 84 9.19 -2.97 -17.32
C GLY A 84 9.61 -3.54 -15.96
N ARG A 85 9.25 -4.79 -15.64
CA ARG A 85 9.79 -5.49 -14.47
C ARG A 85 11.27 -5.84 -14.65
N VAL A 86 11.68 -6.26 -15.86
CA VAL A 86 13.08 -6.56 -16.17
C VAL A 86 13.90 -5.27 -16.12
N VAL A 87 13.45 -4.20 -16.76
CA VAL A 87 14.16 -2.89 -16.78
C VAL A 87 14.35 -2.32 -15.36
N ARG A 88 13.34 -2.41 -14.49
CA ARG A 88 13.45 -1.98 -13.07
C ARG A 88 14.36 -2.89 -12.23
N ASN A 89 14.47 -4.17 -12.58
CA ASN A 89 15.40 -5.09 -11.89
C ASN A 89 16.85 -4.94 -12.41
N THR A 90 17.03 -4.63 -13.69
CA THR A 90 18.36 -4.42 -14.28
C THR A 90 18.96 -3.08 -13.86
N THR A 91 18.13 -2.09 -13.54
CA THR A 91 18.55 -0.88 -12.80
C THR A 91 18.57 -1.15 -11.30
N THR A 92 19.27 -2.21 -10.89
CA THR A 92 19.66 -2.33 -9.48
C THR A 92 20.59 -1.15 -9.20
N PHE A 93 20.09 -0.12 -8.53
CA PHE A 93 20.91 1.00 -8.07
C PHE A 93 22.11 0.40 -7.34
N ILE A 94 23.32 0.63 -7.87
CA ILE A 94 24.55 0.33 -7.14
C ILE A 94 24.45 1.14 -5.86
N ARG A 95 24.18 0.47 -4.74
CA ARG A 95 24.06 1.15 -3.45
C ARG A 95 25.42 1.79 -3.19
N ARG A 96 25.44 3.13 -3.14
CA ARG A 96 26.63 3.86 -2.74
C ARG A 96 26.97 3.44 -1.32
N GLU A 97 28.26 3.21 -1.08
CA GLU A 97 28.74 2.99 0.28
C GLU A 97 28.49 4.28 1.07
N TYR A 98 27.68 4.17 2.11
CA TYR A 98 27.33 5.30 2.95
C TYR A 98 28.37 5.46 4.05
N SER A 99 29.17 6.53 4.00
CA SER A 99 30.19 6.84 5.01
C SER A 99 30.08 8.29 5.48
N VAL A 100 30.14 8.50 6.79
CA VAL A 100 30.33 9.82 7.39
C VAL A 100 31.77 9.90 7.90
N SER A 101 32.40 11.07 7.85
CA SER A 101 33.84 11.19 8.10
C SER A 101 34.24 11.06 9.58
N ARG A 102 33.38 11.46 10.51
CA ARG A 102 33.64 11.47 11.96
C ARG A 102 32.36 11.32 12.78
N PRO A 103 32.43 10.81 14.02
CA PRO A 103 31.31 10.83 14.96
C PRO A 103 30.72 12.23 15.12
N HIS A 104 29.40 12.31 15.25
CA HIS A 104 28.63 13.55 15.44
C HIS A 104 28.65 14.55 14.27
N ALA A 105 29.31 14.22 13.15
CA ALA A 105 29.33 15.09 11.97
C ALA A 105 27.98 15.13 11.23
N LEU A 106 27.13 14.11 11.40
CA LEU A 106 25.80 14.04 10.82
C LEU A 106 24.87 13.20 11.70
N TRP A 107 23.63 13.66 11.85
CA TRP A 107 22.58 12.98 12.59
C TRP A 107 21.37 12.81 11.68
N HIS A 108 20.83 11.60 11.62
CA HIS A 108 19.59 11.29 10.89
C HIS A 108 18.42 11.35 11.85
N VAL A 109 17.30 11.89 11.39
CA VAL A 109 16.02 11.85 12.09
C VAL A 109 14.98 11.27 11.14
N ASP A 110 14.33 10.19 11.54
CA ASP A 110 13.29 9.52 10.74
C ASP A 110 12.07 9.13 11.58
N GLY A 111 10.91 9.14 10.95
CA GLY A 111 9.61 8.86 11.57
C GLY A 111 9.13 7.43 11.32
N HIS A 112 8.88 6.68 12.39
CA HIS A 112 8.27 5.37 12.34
C HIS A 112 6.74 5.45 12.49
N HIS A 113 6.05 5.55 11.36
CA HIS A 113 4.60 5.77 11.31
C HIS A 113 3.73 4.51 11.48
N LYS A 114 4.29 3.32 11.71
CA LYS A 114 3.47 2.10 11.83
C LYS A 114 2.49 2.16 13.00
N LEU A 115 2.78 2.99 14.00
CA LEU A 115 1.96 3.14 15.21
C LEU A 115 0.89 4.25 15.12
N ILE A 116 0.73 4.88 13.95
CA ILE A 116 -0.23 5.97 13.71
C ILE A 116 -1.67 5.63 14.12
N LEU A 117 -2.08 4.36 13.99
CA LEU A 117 -3.42 3.91 14.37
C LEU A 117 -3.65 3.87 15.88
N TRP A 118 -2.58 3.84 16.68
CA TRP A 118 -2.63 3.96 18.14
C TRP A 118 -2.37 5.40 18.60
N GLY A 119 -2.30 6.36 17.69
CA GLY A 119 -2.29 7.78 18.01
C GLY A 119 -0.91 8.36 18.30
N PHE A 120 0.20 7.71 17.93
CA PHE A 120 1.53 8.30 18.05
C PHE A 120 2.51 7.84 16.95
N VAL A 121 3.53 8.65 16.70
CA VAL A 121 4.69 8.34 15.84
C VAL A 121 5.94 8.29 16.69
N ILE A 122 6.84 7.33 16.43
CA ILE A 122 8.17 7.31 17.03
C ILE A 122 9.14 7.99 16.06
N HIS A 123 9.83 9.04 16.48
CA HIS A 123 10.95 9.61 15.74
C HIS A 123 12.25 9.08 16.31
N GLY A 124 13.04 8.41 15.47
CA GLY A 124 14.35 7.89 15.85
C GLY A 124 15.46 8.83 15.41
N ILE A 125 16.49 8.97 16.23
CA ILE A 125 17.69 9.74 15.95
C ILE A 125 18.88 8.78 15.85
N VAL A 126 19.59 8.80 14.73
CA VAL A 126 20.72 7.90 14.45
C VAL A 126 21.97 8.71 14.13
N GLU A 127 23.08 8.40 14.82
CA GLU A 127 24.38 8.99 14.55
C GLU A 127 24.96 8.43 13.24
N GLY A 128 25.34 9.31 12.31
CA GLY A 128 25.64 8.92 10.93
C GLY A 128 26.95 8.14 10.74
N TYR A 129 27.94 8.30 11.60
CA TYR A 129 29.23 7.60 11.51
C TYR A 129 29.12 6.13 11.94
N SER A 130 28.69 5.92 13.17
CA SER A 130 28.57 4.60 13.82
C SER A 130 27.25 3.91 13.52
N ARG A 131 26.25 4.64 13.01
CA ARG A 131 24.88 4.16 12.75
C ARG A 131 24.17 3.67 14.01
N THR A 132 24.61 4.13 15.18
CA THR A 132 23.96 3.82 16.46
C THR A 132 22.75 4.71 16.70
N VAL A 133 21.72 4.17 17.34
CA VAL A 133 20.58 4.96 17.81
C VAL A 133 21.02 5.84 18.97
N SER A 134 20.97 7.15 18.78
CA SER A 134 21.35 8.14 19.80
C SER A 134 20.16 8.58 20.65
N GLY A 135 18.94 8.40 20.15
CA GLY A 135 17.73 8.74 20.89
C GLY A 135 16.47 8.46 20.09
N TYR A 136 15.33 8.62 20.75
CA TYR A 136 14.03 8.63 20.10
C TYR A 136 13.07 9.53 20.87
N CYS A 137 12.02 10.02 20.21
CA CYS A 137 10.90 10.68 20.87
C CYS A 137 9.58 10.19 20.29
N THR A 138 8.51 10.27 21.07
CA THR A 138 7.16 9.95 20.61
C THR A 138 6.34 11.21 20.48
N THR A 139 5.72 11.42 19.33
CA THR A 139 4.78 12.54 19.13
C THR A 139 3.35 12.01 19.07
N PRO A 140 2.44 12.48 19.92
CA PRO A 140 1.02 12.15 19.80
C PRO A 140 0.46 12.75 18.50
N ILE A 141 -0.50 12.05 17.91
CA ILE A 141 -1.26 12.50 16.75
C ILE A 141 -2.65 12.83 17.27
N THR A 142 -2.87 14.13 17.52
CA THR A 142 -4.18 14.72 17.80
C THR A 142 -5.11 14.59 16.61
#